data_AF-A0A2T1CE56-F1
#
_entry.id   AF-A0A2T1CE56-F1
#
_cell.length_a   1.000
_cell.length_b   1.000
_cell.length_c   1.000
_cell.angle_alpha   90.00
_cell.angle_beta   90.00
_cell.angle_gamma   90.00
#
_symmetry.space_group_name_H-M   'P 1'
#
loop_
_entity.id
_entity.type
_entity.pdbx_description
1 polymer ?
#
loop_
_entity_poly.entity_id
_entity_poly.type
_entity_poly.pdbx_seq_one_letter_code
_entity_poly.pdbx_strand_id
1 'polypeptide(L)'
;MKQLSEWGFTPESWKGNRGEYWVLAQVLLIVGYGVLPVYRPDWLTVQSPWRYGIWAIALLLGVGGVILIVQGLLDLGHNLTPLPYPKPDGELIQTGIYGIVRHPLYAGLMALAQAWAVWQLSLSHWGLIAVGFLFFDRKANREEAWLTEKYPDYPSYRQRVKKLIPWVY
;
A
#
# COMPACT_ATOMS: atom_id res chain seq x y z
N MET A 1 -13.56 -3.34 -20.88
CA MET A 1 -12.67 -4.30 -21.59
C MET A 1 -11.43 -3.63 -22.19
N LYS A 2 -11.52 -2.49 -22.90
CA LYS A 2 -10.34 -1.77 -23.44
C LYS A 2 -9.27 -1.36 -22.40
N GLN A 3 -9.69 -0.80 -21.25
CA GLN A 3 -8.72 -0.41 -20.19
C GLN A 3 -7.98 -1.60 -19.57
N LEU A 4 -8.63 -2.76 -19.40
CA LEU A 4 -7.98 -3.95 -18.87
C LEU A 4 -6.90 -4.47 -19.83
N SER A 5 -7.17 -4.44 -21.15
CA SER A 5 -6.15 -4.78 -22.16
C SER A 5 -5.01 -3.75 -22.20
N GLU A 6 -5.30 -2.45 -22.01
CA GLU A 6 -4.28 -1.39 -21.93
C GLU A 6 -3.38 -1.54 -20.70
N TRP A 7 -3.95 -1.98 -19.56
CA TRP A 7 -3.18 -2.35 -18.37
C TRP A 7 -2.45 -3.68 -18.51
N GLY A 8 -2.70 -4.42 -19.58
CA GLY A 8 -2.00 -5.67 -19.85
C GLY A 8 -2.66 -6.93 -19.29
N PHE A 9 -3.93 -6.88 -18.88
CA PHE A 9 -4.73 -8.09 -18.63
C PHE A 9 -5.29 -8.62 -19.95
N THR A 10 -4.56 -9.52 -20.60
CA THR A 10 -5.08 -10.37 -21.66
C THR A 10 -5.12 -11.81 -21.15
N PRO A 11 -6.00 -12.69 -21.67
CA PRO A 11 -6.02 -14.11 -21.26
C PRO A 11 -4.64 -14.79 -21.41
N GLU A 12 -3.81 -14.32 -22.34
CA GLU A 12 -2.45 -14.79 -22.60
C GLU A 12 -1.37 -14.17 -21.68
N SER A 13 -1.69 -13.08 -20.96
CA SER A 13 -0.74 -12.35 -20.09
C SER A 13 -0.59 -12.93 -18.70
N TRP A 14 -1.43 -13.90 -18.31
CA TRP A 14 -1.36 -14.64 -17.04
C TRP A 14 -0.17 -15.61 -16.95
N LYS A 15 1.03 -15.09 -17.22
CA LYS A 15 2.31 -15.82 -17.12
C LYS A 15 3.11 -15.40 -15.88
N GLY A 16 2.61 -14.44 -15.08
CA GLY A 16 3.29 -13.91 -13.90
C GLY A 16 4.35 -12.84 -14.21
N ASN A 17 4.52 -12.48 -15.49
CA ASN A 17 5.60 -11.62 -15.95
C ASN A 17 5.40 -10.15 -15.56
N ARG A 18 4.17 -9.70 -15.32
CA ARG A 18 3.85 -8.30 -14.97
C ARG A 18 3.38 -8.13 -13.52
N GLY A 19 3.45 -9.21 -12.73
CA GLY A 19 3.14 -9.20 -11.32
C GLY A 19 1.68 -9.46 -10.99
N GLU A 20 0.96 -10.18 -11.84
CA GLU A 20 -0.42 -10.62 -11.62
C GLU A 20 -0.55 -11.39 -10.30
N TYR A 21 0.42 -12.26 -9.98
CA TYR A 21 0.46 -12.99 -8.72
C TYR A 21 0.59 -12.09 -7.50
N TRP A 22 1.29 -10.96 -7.61
CA TRP A 22 1.35 -9.95 -6.55
C TRP A 22 -0.01 -9.28 -6.34
N VAL A 23 -0.77 -9.04 -7.40
CA VAL A 23 -2.12 -8.47 -7.27
C VAL A 23 -3.07 -9.48 -6.63
N LEU A 24 -3.04 -10.74 -7.05
CA LEU A 24 -3.86 -11.79 -6.45
C LEU A 24 -3.54 -11.99 -4.97
N ALA A 25 -2.25 -12.09 -4.62
CA ALA A 25 -1.82 -12.19 -3.24
C ALA A 25 -2.23 -10.97 -2.42
N GLN A 26 -2.17 -9.76 -2.99
CA GLN A 26 -2.67 -8.54 -2.33
C GLN A 26 -4.17 -8.62 -2.07
N VAL A 27 -4.97 -9.05 -3.06
CA VAL A 27 -6.43 -9.19 -2.91
C VAL A 27 -6.75 -10.21 -1.83
N LEU A 28 -6.08 -11.37 -1.83
CA LEU A 28 -6.24 -12.38 -0.79
C LEU A 28 -5.87 -11.85 0.59
N LEU A 29 -4.81 -11.05 0.71
CA LEU A 29 -4.40 -10.43 1.96
C LEU A 29 -5.43 -9.41 2.46
N ILE A 30 -5.98 -8.57 1.57
CA ILE A 30 -7.01 -7.59 1.91
C ILE A 30 -8.31 -8.29 2.32
N VAL A 31 -8.76 -9.29 1.56
CA VAL A 31 -9.96 -10.07 1.90
C VAL A 31 -9.75 -10.80 3.22
N GLY A 32 -8.58 -11.45 3.38
CA GLY A 32 -8.18 -12.11 4.61
C GLY A 32 -8.20 -11.16 5.80
N TYR A 33 -7.74 -9.92 5.63
CA TYR A 33 -7.79 -8.88 6.66
C TYR A 33 -9.23 -8.50 7.03
N GLY A 34 -10.11 -8.34 6.04
CA GLY A 34 -11.52 -7.96 6.28
C GLY A 34 -12.35 -9.05 6.97
N VAL A 35 -12.03 -10.33 6.74
CA VAL A 35 -12.76 -11.47 7.37
C VAL A 35 -12.09 -11.98 8.64
N LEU A 36 -10.90 -11.48 8.98
CA LEU A 36 -10.16 -11.93 10.16
C LEU A 36 -10.95 -11.57 11.43
N PRO A 37 -11.23 -12.53 12.33
CA PRO A 37 -11.93 -12.23 13.56
C PRO A 37 -11.10 -11.30 14.45
N VAL A 38 -11.77 -10.33 15.07
CA VAL A 38 -11.16 -9.43 16.05
C VAL A 38 -10.81 -10.24 17.30
N TYR A 39 -9.52 -10.51 17.49
CA TYR A 39 -9.02 -11.06 18.74
C TYR A 39 -8.54 -9.92 19.64
N ARG A 40 -9.27 -9.68 20.73
CA ARG A 40 -8.92 -8.72 21.77
C ARG A 40 -8.82 -9.48 23.11
N PRO A 41 -7.62 -9.64 23.69
CA PRO A 41 -7.48 -10.31 24.97
C PRO A 41 -8.13 -9.54 26.11
N ASP A 42 -8.61 -10.25 27.13
CA ASP A 42 -9.29 -9.65 28.29
C ASP A 42 -8.40 -8.71 29.11
N TRP A 43 -7.08 -8.95 29.10
CA TRP A 43 -6.10 -8.07 29.73
C TRP A 43 -5.90 -6.75 28.98
N LEU A 44 -6.33 -6.66 27.70
CA LEU A 44 -6.24 -5.46 26.87
C LEU A 44 -7.54 -4.64 26.98
N THR A 45 -7.92 -4.32 28.21
CA THR A 45 -9.04 -3.43 28.51
C THR A 45 -8.52 -2.01 28.74
N VAL A 46 -9.12 -1.05 28.04
CA VAL A 46 -8.75 0.37 28.14
C VAL A 46 -9.97 1.13 28.61
N GLN A 47 -9.82 1.78 29.77
CA GLN A 47 -10.87 2.54 30.42
C GLN A 47 -10.98 3.96 29.84
N SER A 48 -12.11 4.62 30.10
CA SER A 48 -12.25 6.06 29.89
C SER A 48 -11.29 6.82 30.82
N PRO A 49 -10.60 7.89 30.38
CA PRO A 49 -10.73 8.58 29.09
C PRO A 49 -9.75 8.10 27.99
N TRP A 50 -8.80 7.22 28.31
CA TRP A 50 -7.72 6.80 27.40
C TRP A 50 -8.24 6.19 26.09
N ARG A 51 -9.43 5.57 26.13
CA ARG A 51 -10.11 5.06 24.93
C ARG A 51 -10.34 6.12 23.85
N TYR A 52 -10.63 7.36 24.24
CA TYR A 52 -10.81 8.46 23.27
C TYR A 52 -9.50 8.82 22.59
N GLY A 53 -8.36 8.77 23.30
CA GLY A 53 -7.04 8.97 22.72
C GLY A 53 -6.70 7.90 21.67
N ILE A 54 -7.02 6.63 21.96
CA ILE A 54 -6.83 5.52 21.01
C ILE A 54 -7.68 5.72 19.75
N TRP A 55 -8.94 6.12 19.92
CA TRP A 55 -9.82 6.42 18.78
C TRP A 55 -9.35 7.63 17.98
N ALA A 56 -8.81 8.66 18.63
CA ALA A 56 -8.20 9.80 17.94
C ALA A 56 -6.98 9.34 17.11
N ILE A 57 -6.11 8.50 17.67
CA ILE A 57 -4.96 7.93 16.94
C ILE A 57 -5.44 7.11 15.73
N ALA A 58 -6.43 6.23 15.93
CA ALA A 58 -7.01 5.44 14.84
C ALA A 58 -7.59 6.33 13.75
N LEU A 59 -8.30 7.41 14.12
CA LEU A 59 -8.85 8.37 13.17
C LEU A 59 -7.75 9.08 12.38
N LEU A 60 -6.69 9.55 13.04
CA LEU A 60 -5.56 10.21 12.38
C LEU A 60 -4.86 9.26 11.40
N LEU A 61 -4.63 8.00 11.78
CA LEU A 61 -4.09 6.97 10.90
C LEU A 61 -5.02 6.71 9.70
N GLY A 62 -6.33 6.65 9.96
CA GLY A 62 -7.34 6.42 8.94
C GLY A 62 -7.37 7.54 7.91
N VAL A 63 -7.48 8.78 8.37
CA VAL A 63 -7.49 9.98 7.53
C VAL A 63 -6.17 10.11 6.76
N GLY A 64 -5.02 9.93 7.42
CA GLY A 64 -3.72 9.92 6.76
C GLY A 64 -3.61 8.85 5.67
N GLY A 65 -4.10 7.64 5.94
CA GLY A 65 -4.14 6.55 4.97
C GLY A 65 -5.01 6.87 3.75
N VAL A 66 -6.19 7.44 3.96
CA VAL A 66 -7.06 7.91 2.86
C VAL A 66 -6.37 9.00 2.04
N ILE A 67 -5.74 9.99 2.69
CA ILE A 67 -5.03 11.07 2.00
C ILE A 67 -3.91 10.50 1.11
N LEU A 68 -3.09 9.57 1.63
CA LEU A 68 -2.03 8.94 0.86
C LEU A 68 -2.56 8.21 -0.38
N ILE A 69 -3.65 7.45 -0.24
CA ILE A 69 -4.25 6.72 -1.36
C ILE A 69 -4.83 7.72 -2.37
N VAL A 70 -5.64 8.67 -1.92
CA VAL A 70 -6.33 9.62 -2.81
C VAL A 70 -5.32 10.48 -3.56
N GLN A 71 -4.34 11.09 -2.87
CA GLN A 71 -3.30 11.89 -3.52
C GLN A 71 -2.43 11.04 -4.44
N GLY A 72 -2.10 9.80 -4.03
CA GLY A 72 -1.34 8.89 -4.89
C GLY A 72 -2.09 8.56 -6.19
N LEU A 73 -3.39 8.31 -6.10
CA LEU A 73 -4.23 8.08 -7.28
C LEU A 73 -4.32 9.32 -8.18
N LEU A 74 -4.49 10.50 -7.59
CA LEU A 74 -4.58 11.76 -8.33
C LEU A 74 -3.27 12.12 -9.04
N ASP A 75 -2.14 12.03 -8.33
CA ASP A 75 -0.81 12.34 -8.87
C ASP A 75 -0.38 11.33 -9.95
N LEU A 76 -0.80 10.06 -9.84
CA LEU A 76 -0.45 9.03 -10.81
C LEU A 76 -1.30 9.16 -12.10
N GLY A 77 -2.58 9.53 -11.99
CA GLY A 77 -3.43 9.89 -13.13
C GLY A 77 -3.41 8.88 -14.28
N HIS A 78 -2.98 9.29 -15.48
CA HIS A 78 -2.86 8.42 -16.67
C HIS A 78 -1.92 7.22 -16.47
N ASN A 79 -0.95 7.34 -15.56
CA ASN A 79 0.02 6.28 -15.24
C ASN A 79 -0.56 5.17 -14.36
N LEU A 80 -1.82 5.30 -13.92
CA LEU A 80 -2.50 4.30 -13.11
C LEU A 80 -2.56 2.93 -13.83
N THR A 81 -2.01 1.94 -13.14
CA THR A 81 -2.13 0.53 -13.45
C THR A 81 -2.26 -0.24 -12.13
N PRO A 82 -3.14 -1.24 -12.04
CA PRO A 82 -3.22 -2.11 -10.86
C PRO A 82 -2.07 -3.14 -10.83
N LEU A 83 -1.35 -3.32 -11.95
CA LEU A 83 -0.16 -4.17 -12.01
C LEU A 83 1.08 -3.40 -11.54
N PRO A 84 1.98 -4.03 -10.77
CA PRO A 84 3.23 -3.39 -10.34
C PRO A 84 4.24 -3.16 -11.48
N TYR A 85 4.03 -3.74 -12.67
CA TYR A 85 4.87 -3.43 -13.83
C TYR A 85 4.51 -2.06 -14.41
N PRO A 86 5.50 -1.19 -14.72
CA PRO A 86 5.23 0.15 -15.23
C PRO A 86 4.49 0.11 -16.58
N LYS A 87 3.45 0.94 -16.71
CA LYS A 87 2.69 1.11 -17.96
C LYS A 87 3.65 1.45 -19.11
N PRO A 88 3.54 0.86 -20.32
CA PRO A 88 4.48 1.11 -21.42
C PRO A 88 4.69 2.60 -21.72
N ASP A 89 3.59 3.34 -21.89
CA ASP A 89 3.60 4.79 -22.18
C ASP A 89 3.50 5.66 -20.92
N GLY A 90 3.88 5.10 -19.76
CA GLY A 90 3.87 5.80 -18.49
C GLY A 90 5.13 6.62 -18.25
N GLU A 91 5.00 7.69 -17.47
CA GLU A 91 6.08 8.56 -17.01
C GLU A 91 6.41 8.32 -15.53
N LEU A 92 7.66 8.62 -15.14
CA LEU A 92 8.07 8.54 -13.75
C LEU A 92 7.63 9.79 -12.98
N ILE A 93 6.63 9.65 -12.13
CA ILE A 93 6.12 10.73 -11.26
C ILE A 93 6.95 10.81 -9.98
N GLN A 94 7.48 11.99 -9.66
CA GLN A 94 8.30 12.26 -8.47
C GLN A 94 7.82 13.47 -7.64
N THR A 95 6.72 14.10 -8.07
CA THR A 95 6.15 15.31 -7.46
C THR A 95 4.91 14.96 -6.62
N GLY A 96 4.39 15.94 -5.88
CA GLY A 96 3.22 15.72 -5.03
C GLY A 96 3.50 14.72 -3.91
N ILE A 97 2.60 13.76 -3.69
CA ILE A 97 2.78 12.73 -2.65
C ILE A 97 3.96 11.80 -2.96
N TYR A 98 4.28 11.60 -4.24
CA TYR A 98 5.45 10.83 -4.67
C TYR A 98 6.76 11.56 -4.34
N GLY A 99 6.75 12.86 -4.07
CA GLY A 99 7.89 13.57 -3.51
C GLY A 99 8.14 13.27 -2.02
N ILE A 100 7.16 12.68 -1.33
CA ILE A 100 7.18 12.42 0.12
C ILE A 100 7.42 10.93 0.40
N VAL A 101 6.75 10.05 -0.34
CA VAL A 101 6.88 8.59 -0.22
C VAL A 101 6.71 7.93 -1.59
N ARG A 102 7.56 6.94 -1.91
CA ARG A 102 7.60 6.33 -3.24
C ARG A 102 6.40 5.44 -3.55
N HIS A 103 5.84 4.80 -2.52
CA HIS A 103 4.69 3.88 -2.64
C HIS A 103 3.52 4.34 -1.76
N PRO A 104 2.90 5.50 -2.06
CA PRO A 104 1.86 6.11 -1.22
C PRO A 104 0.62 5.23 -1.08
N LEU A 105 0.24 4.46 -2.11
CA LEU A 105 -0.90 3.54 -2.05
C LEU A 105 -0.64 2.39 -1.06
N TYR A 106 0.57 1.82 -1.05
CA TYR A 106 0.91 0.74 -0.12
C TYR A 106 1.00 1.28 1.31
N ALA A 107 1.64 2.44 1.48
CA ALA A 107 1.70 3.13 2.76
C ALA A 107 0.30 3.45 3.31
N GLY A 108 -0.60 3.95 2.45
CA GLY A 108 -1.97 4.28 2.82
C GLY A 108 -2.80 3.06 3.20
N LEU A 109 -2.69 1.94 2.45
CA LEU A 109 -3.34 0.68 2.81
C LEU A 109 -2.85 0.14 4.17
N MET A 110 -1.54 0.23 4.44
CA MET A 110 -0.99 -0.14 5.76
C MET A 110 -1.47 0.80 6.87
N ALA A 111 -1.62 2.10 6.60
CA ALA A 111 -2.15 3.05 7.57
C ALA A 111 -3.64 2.78 7.88
N LEU A 112 -4.45 2.47 6.87
CA LEU A 112 -5.85 2.06 7.05
C LEU A 112 -5.98 0.76 7.86
N ALA A 113 -5.13 -0.23 7.56
CA ALA A 113 -5.10 -1.47 8.34
C ALA A 113 -4.77 -1.16 9.80
N GLN A 114 -3.71 -0.40 10.07
CA GLN A 114 -3.32 0.01 11.43
C GLN A 114 -4.43 0.77 12.14
N ALA A 115 -5.12 1.71 11.46
CA ALA A 115 -6.25 2.43 12.02
C ALA A 115 -7.33 1.48 12.55
N TRP A 116 -7.70 0.46 11.77
CA TRP A 116 -8.66 -0.57 12.20
C TRP A 116 -8.15 -1.39 13.38
N ALA A 117 -6.90 -1.85 13.33
CA ALA A 117 -6.31 -2.66 14.40
C ALA A 117 -6.24 -1.89 15.73
N VAL A 118 -5.91 -0.58 15.67
CA VAL A 118 -5.90 0.33 16.84
C VAL A 118 -7.32 0.56 17.35
N TRP A 119 -8.28 0.85 16.46
CA TRP A 119 -9.67 1.08 16.84
C TRP A 119 -10.27 -0.10 17.60
N GLN A 120 -10.03 -1.31 17.09
CA GLN A 120 -10.56 -2.55 17.67
C GLN A 120 -9.69 -3.13 18.79
N LEU A 121 -8.49 -2.60 18.99
CA LEU A 121 -7.46 -3.18 19.87
C LEU A 121 -7.22 -4.67 19.55
N SER A 122 -7.09 -4.98 18.26
CA SER A 122 -7.05 -6.36 17.78
C SER A 122 -5.65 -6.87 17.54
N LEU A 123 -5.21 -7.87 18.32
CA LEU A 123 -3.90 -8.50 18.15
C LEU A 123 -3.81 -9.38 16.90
N SER A 124 -4.90 -10.04 16.51
CA SER A 124 -4.94 -10.83 15.27
C SER A 124 -4.62 -9.98 14.04
N HIS A 125 -5.21 -8.78 13.97
CA HIS A 125 -4.97 -7.85 12.88
C HIS A 125 -3.54 -7.29 12.87
N TRP A 126 -2.94 -7.05 14.04
CA TRP A 126 -1.51 -6.68 14.12
C TRP A 126 -0.59 -7.76 13.56
N GLY A 127 -0.89 -9.04 13.80
CA GLY A 127 -0.17 -10.15 13.19
C GLY A 127 -0.23 -10.12 11.66
N LEU A 128 -1.43 -9.90 11.11
CA LEU A 128 -1.60 -9.80 9.66
C LEU A 128 -1.01 -8.52 9.06
N ILE A 129 -0.99 -7.40 9.81
CA ILE A 129 -0.27 -6.17 9.42
C ILE A 129 1.23 -6.44 9.28
N ALA A 130 1.84 -7.21 10.18
CA ALA A 130 3.26 -7.55 10.07
C ALA A 130 3.55 -8.37 8.81
N VAL A 131 2.70 -9.36 8.49
CA VAL A 131 2.77 -10.11 7.23
C VAL A 131 2.55 -9.18 6.03
N GLY A 132 1.56 -8.30 6.10
CA GLY A 132 1.26 -7.30 5.08
C GLY A 132 2.43 -6.37 4.81
N PHE A 133 3.11 -5.89 5.84
CA PHE A 133 4.29 -5.05 5.70
C PHE A 133 5.41 -5.76 4.94
N LEU A 134 5.74 -7.00 5.31
CA LEU A 134 6.74 -7.80 4.60
C LEU A 134 6.36 -8.11 3.15
N PHE A 135 5.05 -8.29 2.90
CA PHE A 135 4.51 -8.50 1.57
C PHE A 135 4.65 -7.23 0.70
N PHE A 136 4.17 -6.08 1.19
CA PHE A 136 4.24 -4.81 0.47
C PHE A 136 5.68 -4.34 0.28
N ASP A 137 6.58 -4.62 1.22
CA ASP A 137 8.01 -4.33 1.03
C ASP A 137 8.61 -5.14 -0.12
N ARG A 138 8.34 -6.46 -0.18
CA ARG A 138 8.81 -7.32 -1.28
C ARG A 138 8.18 -6.94 -2.61
N LYS A 139 6.89 -6.66 -2.62
CA LYS A 139 6.16 -6.20 -3.81
C LYS A 139 6.75 -4.89 -4.32
N ALA A 140 6.96 -3.92 -3.42
CA ALA A 140 7.61 -2.66 -3.74
C ALA A 140 9.01 -2.89 -4.32
N ASN A 141 9.87 -3.70 -3.67
CA ASN A 141 11.21 -4.00 -4.20
C ASN A 141 11.19 -4.53 -5.64
N ARG A 142 10.22 -5.39 -5.98
CA ARG A 142 10.07 -5.91 -7.34
C ARG A 142 9.65 -4.81 -8.32
N GLU A 143 8.71 -3.96 -7.91
CA GLU A 143 8.29 -2.78 -8.67
C GLU A 143 9.46 -1.79 -8.87
N GLU A 144 10.24 -1.50 -7.82
CA GLU A 144 11.43 -0.63 -7.90
C GLU A 144 12.48 -1.18 -8.89
N ALA A 145 12.63 -2.50 -8.98
CA ALA A 145 13.53 -3.12 -9.96
C ALA A 145 13.09 -2.83 -11.39
N TRP A 146 11.80 -3.03 -11.71
CA TRP A 146 11.26 -2.69 -13.03
C TRP A 146 11.27 -1.19 -13.33
N LEU A 147 11.02 -0.36 -12.33
CA LEU A 147 11.12 1.09 -12.46
C LEU A 147 12.57 1.54 -12.72
N THR A 148 13.55 0.88 -12.10
CA THR A 148 14.98 1.14 -12.35
C THR A 148 15.39 0.72 -13.75
N GLU A 149 14.88 -0.41 -14.25
CA GLU A 149 15.13 -0.87 -15.62
C GLU A 149 14.53 0.08 -16.66
N LYS A 150 13.34 0.62 -16.38
CA LYS A 150 12.61 1.48 -17.32
C LYS A 150 13.06 2.94 -17.29
N TYR A 151 13.31 3.50 -16.11
CA TYR A 151 13.53 4.93 -15.91
C TYR A 151 14.93 5.21 -15.38
N PRO A 152 15.83 5.80 -16.19
CA PRO A 152 17.19 6.14 -15.77
C PRO A 152 17.27 7.06 -14.54
N ASP A 153 16.24 7.88 -14.32
CA ASP A 153 16.19 8.82 -13.20
C ASP A 153 15.79 8.16 -11.87
N TYR A 154 15.25 6.93 -11.91
CA TYR A 154 14.71 6.26 -10.73
C TYR A 154 15.73 6.04 -9.60
N PRO A 155 16.99 5.66 -9.86
CA PRO A 155 18.01 5.55 -8.81
C PRO A 155 18.21 6.86 -8.04
N SER A 156 18.21 8.00 -8.74
CA SER A 156 18.36 9.32 -8.09
C SER A 156 17.14 9.67 -7.23
N TYR A 157 15.94 9.34 -7.72
CA TYR A 157 14.69 9.49 -6.99
C TYR A 157 14.67 8.63 -5.71
N ARG A 158 15.09 7.37 -5.83
CA ARG A 158 15.18 6.40 -4.72
C ARG A 158 16.10 6.87 -3.58
N GLN A 159 17.12 7.65 -3.87
CA GLN A 159 18.01 8.20 -2.84
C GLN A 159 17.36 9.35 -2.06
N ARG A 160 16.48 10.13 -2.71
CA ARG A 160 15.85 11.32 -2.12
C ARG A 160 14.61 11.00 -1.29
N VAL A 161 13.75 10.10 -1.78
CA VAL A 161 12.42 9.84 -1.22
C VAL A 161 12.37 8.45 -0.62
N LYS A 162 11.70 8.24 0.53
CA LYS A 162 11.62 6.93 1.22
C LYS A 162 10.49 6.03 0.69
N LYS A 163 10.59 4.72 0.89
CA LYS A 163 9.76 3.69 0.23
C LYS A 163 8.31 3.69 0.71
N LEU A 164 8.07 3.45 1.99
CA LEU A 164 6.76 3.18 2.61
C LEU A 164 6.45 4.12 3.78
N ILE A 165 7.45 4.48 4.59
CA ILE A 165 7.27 5.34 5.75
C ILE A 165 8.02 6.65 5.46
N PRO A 166 7.33 7.79 5.30
CA PRO A 166 7.95 9.07 5.06
C PRO A 166 9.12 9.32 6.02
N TRP A 167 10.27 9.73 5.46
CA TRP A 167 11.52 10.03 6.17
C TRP A 167 12.20 8.87 6.92
N VAL A 168 11.55 7.72 7.10
CA VAL A 168 12.09 6.56 7.84
C VAL A 168 12.53 5.44 6.90
N TYR A 169 11.61 4.92 6.09
CA TYR A 169 11.83 3.69 5.31
C TYR A 169 11.27 3.76 3.91
#